data_AF-A0A351GEI0-F1
#
_entry.id   AF-A0A351GEI0-F1
#
_cell.length_a   1.000
_cell.length_b   1.000
_cell.length_c   1.000
_cell.angle_alpha   90.00
_cell.angle_beta   90.00
_cell.angle_gamma   90.00
#
_symmetry.space_group_name_H-M   'P 1'
#
loop_
_entity.id
_entity.type
_entity.pdbx_description
1 polymer ?
#
loop_
_entity_poly.entity_id
_entity_poly.type
_entity_poly.pdbx_seq_one_letter_code
_entity_poly.pdbx_strand_id
1 'polypeptide(L)'
;FSPIVFLYFKLRKGRGSIALLFPLFVYLAGSGVNYTNTNQYEYSSISTINLGQYNAKLTIAKAYGYDSAQEYVSRSEFAIPRTSKEYENYTSKVNTLAKGTILENLTSYITVHTAGSIKMLLDPGRFELYTFFKEPTSDGSLTEMIYAQRWSDIKAVLIKRPVLFVLFIGLFLLAIAKLIGAAFSVTQFKRMYFMLIVTAYFVTIAGPVGAARFMLPVSVIYLILVCQGLGSILHFLQKSTKGK
;
A
#
# COMPACT_ATOMS: atom_id res chain seq x y z
N PHE A 1 1.91 -8.39 12.69
CA PHE A 1 3.11 -7.59 13.00
C PHE A 1 3.48 -7.61 14.50
N SER A 2 2.63 -7.08 15.39
CA SER A 2 2.91 -6.96 16.84
C SER A 2 3.37 -8.27 17.53
N PRO A 3 2.77 -9.45 17.27
CA PRO A 3 3.24 -10.71 17.85
C PRO A 3 4.64 -11.13 17.38
N ILE A 4 4.99 -10.85 16.13
CA ILE A 4 6.31 -11.16 15.56
C ILE A 4 7.38 -10.31 16.22
N VAL A 5 7.11 -9.02 16.45
CA VAL A 5 8.00 -8.11 17.17
C VAL A 5 8.17 -8.56 18.62
N PHE A 6 7.08 -8.91 19.31
CA PHE A 6 7.13 -9.46 20.66
C PHE A 6 8.00 -10.72 20.74
N LEU A 7 7.77 -11.69 19.85
CA LEU A 7 8.55 -12.93 19.80
C LEU A 7 10.03 -12.65 19.51
N TYR A 8 10.34 -11.74 18.57
CA TYR A 8 11.71 -11.34 18.27
C TYR A 8 12.45 -10.84 19.51
N PHE A 9 11.87 -9.88 20.23
CA PHE A 9 12.49 -9.31 21.42
C PHE A 9 12.55 -10.31 22.60
N LYS A 10 11.52 -11.13 22.78
CA LYS A 10 11.51 -12.18 23.80
C LYS A 10 12.60 -13.23 23.55
N LEU A 11 12.70 -13.74 22.32
CA LEU A 11 13.61 -14.84 21.97
C LEU A 11 15.07 -14.38 21.79
N ARG A 12 15.32 -13.20 21.20
CA ARG A 12 16.70 -12.73 20.92
C ARG A 12 17.32 -11.90 22.04
N LYS A 13 16.51 -11.23 22.86
CA LYS A 13 17.00 -10.26 23.85
C LYS A 13 16.55 -10.58 25.28
N GLY A 14 15.76 -11.65 25.48
CA GLY A 14 15.20 -12.01 26.79
C GLY A 14 14.25 -10.95 27.36
N ARG A 15 13.80 -9.99 26.54
CA ARG A 15 13.05 -8.80 26.98
C ARG A 15 11.80 -8.64 26.12
N GLY A 16 10.77 -9.41 26.39
CA GLY A 16 9.46 -9.25 25.74
C GLY A 16 8.52 -8.44 26.61
N SER A 17 8.20 -7.20 26.23
CA SER A 17 7.17 -6.43 26.92
C SER A 17 5.79 -6.82 26.41
N ILE A 18 4.86 -7.12 27.33
CA ILE A 18 3.45 -7.39 26.99
C ILE A 18 2.81 -6.19 26.29
N ALA A 19 3.29 -4.97 26.54
CA ALA A 19 2.83 -3.77 25.83
C ALA A 19 3.00 -3.87 24.31
N LEU A 20 3.95 -4.69 23.81
CA LEU A 20 4.09 -4.94 22.37
C LEU A 20 2.89 -5.67 21.77
N LEU A 21 2.09 -6.36 22.57
CA LEU A 21 0.84 -7.03 22.16
C LEU A 21 -0.38 -6.11 22.19
N PHE A 22 -0.24 -4.87 22.65
CA PHE A 22 -1.36 -3.93 22.75
C PHE A 22 -2.12 -3.73 21.42
N PRO A 23 -1.46 -3.57 20.25
CA PRO A 23 -2.18 -3.49 18.98
C PRO A 23 -3.02 -4.73 18.65
N LEU A 24 -2.57 -5.93 19.07
CA LEU A 24 -3.36 -7.15 18.92
C LEU A 24 -4.58 -7.12 19.82
N PHE A 25 -4.43 -6.68 21.07
CA PHE A 25 -5.56 -6.54 21.98
C PHE A 25 -6.62 -5.57 21.45
N VAL A 26 -6.20 -4.40 20.95
CA VAL A 26 -7.10 -3.42 20.32
C VAL A 26 -7.81 -4.03 19.11
N TYR A 27 -7.10 -4.78 18.28
CA TYR A 27 -7.70 -5.49 17.14
C TYR A 27 -8.77 -6.49 17.58
N LEU A 28 -8.47 -7.33 18.58
CA LEU A 28 -9.39 -8.37 19.06
C LEU A 28 -10.62 -7.76 19.74
N ALA A 29 -10.42 -6.75 20.59
CA ALA A 29 -11.50 -6.04 21.27
C ALA A 29 -12.41 -5.31 20.26
N GLY A 30 -11.82 -4.57 19.32
CA GLY A 30 -12.56 -3.88 18.27
C GLY A 30 -13.34 -4.85 17.37
N SER A 31 -12.74 -5.99 17.01
CA SER A 31 -13.43 -7.03 16.24
C SER A 31 -14.59 -7.66 17.02
N GLY A 32 -14.45 -7.82 18.34
CA GLY A 32 -15.53 -8.29 19.21
C GLY A 32 -16.71 -7.31 19.28
N VAL A 33 -16.43 -6.01 19.41
CA VAL A 33 -17.46 -4.96 19.37
C VAL A 33 -18.16 -4.91 18.01
N ASN A 34 -17.42 -5.09 16.91
CA ASN A 34 -18.04 -5.13 15.59
C ASN A 34 -18.92 -6.38 15.42
N TYR A 35 -18.47 -7.53 15.91
CA TYR A 35 -19.22 -8.78 15.83
C TYR A 35 -20.62 -8.66 16.46
N THR A 36 -20.75 -7.99 17.61
CA THR A 36 -22.06 -7.78 18.25
C THR A 36 -23.01 -6.89 17.43
N ASN A 37 -22.48 -6.07 16.51
CA ASN A 37 -23.26 -5.15 15.68
C ASN A 37 -23.54 -5.69 14.27
N THR A 38 -22.61 -6.46 13.70
CA THR A 38 -22.64 -6.86 12.28
C THR A 38 -22.67 -8.36 12.04
N ASN A 39 -22.56 -9.18 13.09
CA ASN A 39 -22.33 -10.63 13.02
C ASN A 39 -21.06 -11.03 12.24
N GLN A 40 -20.12 -10.11 12.04
CA GLN A 40 -18.86 -10.36 11.34
C GLN A 40 -17.68 -10.03 12.25
N TYR A 41 -16.80 -11.02 12.46
CA TYR A 41 -15.62 -10.84 13.31
C TYR A 41 -14.48 -10.21 12.51
N GLU A 42 -14.49 -8.88 12.45
CA GLU A 42 -13.49 -8.10 11.74
C GLU A 42 -13.31 -6.72 12.41
N TYR A 43 -12.11 -6.17 12.32
CA TYR A 43 -11.84 -4.85 12.89
C TYR A 43 -12.46 -3.71 12.07
N SER A 44 -12.62 -3.90 10.76
CA SER A 44 -13.19 -2.91 9.86
C SER A 44 -13.60 -3.55 8.54
N SER A 45 -14.68 -3.03 7.93
CA SER A 45 -15.17 -3.36 6.59
C SER A 45 -14.15 -3.10 5.47
N ILE A 46 -13.09 -2.34 5.77
CA ILE A 46 -12.07 -1.95 4.80
C ILE A 46 -11.34 -3.15 4.19
N SER A 47 -11.25 -4.27 4.91
CA SER A 47 -10.67 -5.53 4.40
C SER A 47 -11.46 -6.04 3.19
N THR A 48 -12.78 -6.13 3.32
CA THR A 48 -13.72 -6.60 2.30
C THR A 48 -13.76 -5.63 1.12
N ILE A 49 -13.85 -4.33 1.40
CA ILE A 49 -13.82 -3.27 0.37
C ILE A 49 -12.50 -3.33 -0.40
N ASN A 50 -11.36 -3.41 0.29
CA ASN A 50 -10.04 -3.51 -0.33
C ASN A 50 -9.91 -4.76 -1.20
N LEU A 51 -10.40 -5.90 -0.74
CA LEU A 51 -10.30 -7.14 -1.51
C LEU A 51 -11.12 -7.05 -2.81
N GLY A 52 -12.37 -6.62 -2.75
CA GLY A 52 -13.26 -6.57 -3.91
C GLY A 52 -13.03 -5.34 -4.80
N GLN A 53 -13.21 -4.15 -4.25
CA GLN A 53 -13.23 -2.90 -5.04
C GLN A 53 -11.84 -2.37 -5.41
N TYR A 54 -10.76 -2.95 -4.86
CA TYR A 54 -9.40 -2.57 -5.22
C TYR A 54 -8.58 -3.76 -5.75
N ASN A 55 -8.36 -4.81 -4.96
CA ASN A 55 -7.49 -5.92 -5.39
C ASN A 55 -8.08 -6.63 -6.62
N ALA A 56 -9.32 -7.10 -6.54
CA ALA A 56 -9.97 -7.76 -7.66
C ALA A 56 -10.28 -6.78 -8.80
N LYS A 57 -10.79 -5.58 -8.50
CA LYS A 57 -11.03 -4.54 -9.53
C LYS A 57 -9.78 -4.21 -10.35
N LEU A 58 -8.64 -3.93 -9.72
CA LEU A 58 -7.42 -3.59 -10.43
C LEU A 58 -6.84 -4.79 -11.18
N THR A 59 -7.07 -6.01 -10.68
CA THR A 59 -6.76 -7.25 -11.40
C THR A 59 -7.54 -7.34 -12.72
N ILE A 60 -8.85 -7.08 -12.67
CA ILE A 60 -9.71 -7.02 -13.86
C ILE A 60 -9.28 -5.87 -14.78
N ALA A 61 -8.99 -4.69 -14.24
CA ALA A 61 -8.53 -3.56 -15.03
C ALA A 61 -7.26 -3.89 -15.83
N LYS A 62 -6.34 -4.64 -15.23
CA LYS A 62 -5.12 -5.11 -15.90
C LYS A 62 -5.38 -6.22 -16.93
N ALA A 63 -6.31 -7.12 -16.63
CA ALA A 63 -6.60 -8.28 -17.48
C ALA A 63 -7.46 -7.92 -18.70
N TYR A 64 -8.48 -7.07 -18.51
CA TYR A 64 -9.56 -6.86 -19.46
C TYR A 64 -9.85 -5.37 -19.76
N GLY A 65 -9.19 -4.44 -19.07
CA GLY A 65 -9.32 -3.00 -19.31
C GLY A 65 -10.31 -2.30 -18.37
N TYR A 66 -10.44 -0.98 -18.57
CA TYR A 66 -11.17 -0.08 -17.67
C TYR A 66 -12.66 -0.39 -17.59
N ASP A 67 -13.32 -0.58 -18.73
CA ASP A 67 -14.78 -0.75 -18.77
C ASP A 67 -15.21 -2.03 -18.04
N SER A 68 -14.48 -3.13 -18.23
CA SER A 68 -14.70 -4.38 -17.48
C SER A 68 -14.48 -4.20 -15.97
N ALA A 69 -13.56 -3.32 -15.57
CA ALA A 69 -13.33 -3.03 -14.15
C ALA A 69 -14.46 -2.19 -13.53
N GLN A 70 -15.08 -1.31 -14.31
CA GLN A 70 -16.27 -0.56 -13.88
C GLN A 70 -17.49 -1.47 -13.79
N GLU A 71 -17.70 -2.32 -14.80
CA GLU A 71 -18.75 -3.33 -14.81
C GLU A 71 -18.61 -4.31 -13.63
N TYR A 72 -17.37 -4.70 -13.31
CA TYR A 72 -17.07 -5.56 -12.17
C TYR A 72 -17.60 -4.98 -10.85
N VAL A 73 -17.35 -3.69 -10.58
CA VAL A 73 -17.81 -3.05 -9.33
C VAL A 73 -19.27 -2.61 -9.36
N SER A 74 -19.94 -2.61 -10.52
CA SER A 74 -21.38 -2.38 -10.61
C SER A 74 -22.22 -3.61 -10.31
N ARG A 75 -21.60 -4.77 -10.06
CA ARG A 75 -22.31 -6.01 -9.70
C ARG A 75 -23.08 -5.86 -8.39
N SER A 76 -24.20 -6.58 -8.30
CA SER A 76 -25.13 -6.54 -7.16
C SER A 76 -24.49 -6.91 -5.81
N GLU A 77 -23.44 -7.71 -5.85
CA GLU A 77 -22.65 -8.16 -4.71
C GLU A 77 -21.96 -7.00 -3.99
N PHE A 78 -21.71 -5.89 -4.69
CA PHE A 78 -21.14 -4.67 -4.12
C PHE A 78 -22.16 -3.69 -3.57
N ALA A 79 -23.46 -4.04 -3.56
CA ALA A 79 -24.50 -3.20 -2.99
C ALA A 79 -24.23 -2.90 -1.51
N ILE A 80 -24.46 -1.65 -1.10
CA ILE A 80 -24.20 -1.18 0.27
C ILE A 80 -25.21 -1.82 1.23
N PRO A 81 -24.78 -2.68 2.17
CA PRO A 81 -25.69 -3.31 3.11
C PRO A 81 -26.27 -2.30 4.11
N ARG A 82 -27.54 -2.50 4.48
CA ARG A 82 -28.29 -1.64 5.42
C ARG A 82 -28.66 -2.34 6.72
N THR A 83 -28.56 -3.67 6.75
CA THR A 83 -28.84 -4.49 7.93
C THR A 83 -27.67 -5.43 8.23
N SER A 84 -27.55 -5.93 9.46
CA SER A 84 -26.48 -6.86 9.85
C SER A 84 -26.51 -8.15 9.03
N LYS A 85 -27.71 -8.64 8.67
CA LYS A 85 -27.88 -9.80 7.79
C LYS A 85 -27.45 -9.53 6.35
N GLU A 86 -27.75 -8.33 5.83
CA GLU A 86 -27.23 -7.92 4.53
C GLU A 86 -25.70 -7.77 4.57
N TYR A 87 -25.14 -7.28 5.68
CA TYR A 87 -23.70 -7.11 5.85
C TYR A 87 -22.95 -8.44 5.83
N GLU A 88 -23.44 -9.45 6.56
CA GLU A 88 -22.91 -10.81 6.53
C GLU A 88 -22.92 -11.40 5.11
N ASN A 89 -24.04 -11.25 4.40
CA ASN A 89 -24.16 -11.70 3.01
C ASN A 89 -23.22 -10.95 2.07
N TYR A 90 -23.11 -9.63 2.23
CA TYR A 90 -22.19 -8.78 1.48
C TYR A 90 -20.75 -9.27 1.66
N THR A 91 -20.30 -9.44 2.90
CA THR A 91 -18.94 -9.87 3.21
C THR A 91 -18.65 -11.25 2.60
N SER A 92 -19.55 -12.22 2.75
CA SER A 92 -19.37 -13.57 2.20
C SER A 92 -19.32 -13.56 0.67
N LYS A 93 -20.27 -12.89 0.01
CA LYS A 93 -20.36 -12.82 -1.46
C LYS A 93 -19.16 -12.09 -2.06
N VAL A 94 -18.80 -10.92 -1.55
CA VAL A 94 -17.66 -10.14 -2.04
C VAL A 94 -16.36 -10.91 -1.84
N ASN A 95 -16.13 -11.54 -0.68
CA ASN A 95 -14.92 -12.33 -0.46
C ASN A 95 -14.80 -13.48 -1.44
N THR A 96 -15.90 -14.21 -1.68
CA THR A 96 -15.92 -15.35 -2.61
C THR A 96 -15.66 -14.89 -4.04
N LEU A 97 -16.41 -13.89 -4.50
CA LEU A 97 -16.27 -13.32 -5.83
C LEU A 97 -14.86 -12.78 -6.08
N ALA A 98 -14.33 -11.98 -5.15
CA ALA A 98 -13.03 -11.35 -5.30
C ALA A 98 -11.88 -12.35 -5.28
N LYS A 99 -11.93 -13.37 -4.41
CA LYS A 99 -10.92 -14.44 -4.39
C LYS A 99 -10.94 -15.25 -5.69
N GLY A 100 -12.12 -15.65 -6.15
CA GLY A 100 -12.28 -16.34 -7.44
C GLY A 100 -11.68 -15.52 -8.59
N THR A 101 -12.07 -14.24 -8.65
CA THR A 101 -11.57 -13.28 -9.66
C THR A 101 -10.04 -13.19 -9.67
N ILE A 102 -9.42 -13.09 -8.49
CA ILE A 102 -7.95 -13.00 -8.34
C ILE A 102 -7.28 -14.31 -8.77
N LEU A 103 -7.82 -15.46 -8.35
CA LEU A 103 -7.24 -16.77 -8.66
C LEU A 103 -7.31 -17.09 -10.16
N GLU A 104 -8.42 -16.74 -10.81
CA GLU A 104 -8.61 -16.88 -12.26
C GLU A 104 -7.67 -15.97 -13.07
N ASN A 105 -7.20 -14.87 -12.46
CA ASN A 105 -6.38 -13.85 -13.10
C ASN A 105 -5.03 -13.64 -12.37
N LEU A 106 -4.43 -14.73 -11.89
CA LEU A 106 -3.30 -14.67 -10.96
C LEU A 106 -2.10 -13.85 -11.48
N THR A 107 -1.76 -13.98 -12.76
CA THR A 107 -0.66 -13.22 -13.38
C THR A 107 -0.92 -11.71 -13.35
N SER A 108 -2.15 -11.30 -13.68
CA SER A 108 -2.58 -9.90 -13.61
C SER A 108 -2.53 -9.40 -12.17
N TYR A 109 -3.00 -10.21 -11.21
CA TYR A 109 -2.93 -9.87 -9.79
C TYR A 109 -1.50 -9.71 -9.30
N ILE A 110 -0.57 -10.64 -9.59
CA ILE A 110 0.85 -10.54 -9.19
C ILE A 110 1.47 -9.26 -9.74
N THR A 111 1.17 -8.92 -11.00
CA THR A 111 1.67 -7.70 -11.64
C THR A 111 1.17 -6.46 -10.91
N VAL A 112 -0.14 -6.37 -10.69
CA VAL A 112 -0.77 -5.22 -10.03
C VAL A 112 -0.35 -5.12 -8.56
N HIS A 113 -0.23 -6.25 -7.86
CA HIS A 113 0.21 -6.32 -6.48
C HIS A 113 1.65 -5.81 -6.34
N THR A 114 2.57 -6.34 -7.15
CA THR A 114 3.97 -5.90 -7.15
C THR A 114 4.10 -4.43 -7.52
N ALA A 115 3.42 -3.99 -8.58
CA ALA A 115 3.45 -2.61 -9.02
C ALA A 115 2.84 -1.65 -7.99
N GLY A 116 1.75 -2.03 -7.32
CA GLY A 116 1.15 -1.27 -6.22
C GLY A 116 2.09 -1.16 -5.02
N SER A 117 2.73 -2.27 -4.62
CA SER A 117 3.70 -2.29 -3.52
C SER A 117 4.89 -1.36 -3.82
N ILE A 118 5.47 -1.43 -5.02
CA ILE A 118 6.56 -0.52 -5.43
C ILE A 118 6.07 0.93 -5.52
N LYS A 119 4.89 1.15 -6.09
CA LYS A 119 4.25 2.47 -6.16
C LYS A 119 4.20 3.09 -4.77
N MET A 120 3.93 2.34 -3.71
CA MET A 120 3.90 2.88 -2.34
C MET A 120 5.19 3.62 -1.94
N LEU A 121 6.35 3.19 -2.44
CA LEU A 121 7.65 3.82 -2.17
C LEU A 121 7.89 5.08 -3.04
N LEU A 122 7.27 5.11 -4.21
CA LEU A 122 7.43 6.16 -5.22
C LEU A 122 6.30 7.18 -5.22
N ASP A 123 5.18 6.89 -4.57
CA ASP A 123 3.99 7.72 -4.55
C ASP A 123 4.29 9.03 -3.80
N PRO A 124 4.22 10.19 -4.47
CA PRO A 124 4.46 11.47 -3.83
C PRO A 124 3.26 11.93 -2.97
N GLY A 125 2.16 11.18 -2.93
CA GLY A 125 0.98 11.50 -2.12
C GLY A 125 -0.04 12.34 -2.88
N ARG A 126 -0.52 11.85 -4.03
CA ARG A 126 -1.54 12.56 -4.84
C ARG A 126 -2.74 12.97 -4.00
N PHE A 127 -3.27 12.04 -3.20
CA PHE A 127 -4.50 12.25 -2.44
C PHE A 127 -4.32 13.40 -1.42
N GLU A 128 -3.19 13.41 -0.73
CA GLU A 128 -2.82 14.42 0.25
C GLU A 128 -2.63 15.79 -0.42
N LEU A 129 -1.91 15.84 -1.55
CA LEU A 129 -1.73 17.08 -2.31
C LEU A 129 -3.07 17.64 -2.81
N TYR A 130 -3.89 16.81 -3.44
CA TYR A 130 -5.18 17.26 -3.97
C TYR A 130 -6.09 17.76 -2.86
N THR A 131 -6.11 17.06 -1.71
CA THR A 131 -6.87 17.48 -0.53
C THR A 131 -6.36 18.82 0.02
N PHE A 132 -5.04 19.00 0.12
CA PHE A 132 -4.41 20.24 0.60
C PHE A 132 -4.77 21.45 -0.28
N PHE A 133 -4.76 21.26 -1.61
CA PHE A 133 -5.12 22.30 -2.58
C PHE A 133 -6.64 22.39 -2.87
N LYS A 134 -7.48 21.62 -2.14
CA LYS A 134 -8.95 21.57 -2.32
C LYS A 134 -9.41 21.18 -3.73
N GLU A 135 -8.62 20.35 -4.40
CA GLU A 135 -8.94 19.84 -5.73
C GLU A 135 -9.75 18.53 -5.65
N PRO A 136 -10.67 18.29 -6.60
CA PRO A 136 -11.42 17.05 -6.68
C PRO A 136 -10.51 15.82 -6.72
N THR A 137 -10.67 14.94 -5.74
CA THR A 137 -10.01 13.63 -5.66
C THR A 137 -10.79 12.54 -6.41
N SER A 138 -12.02 12.84 -6.83
CA SER A 138 -12.95 11.95 -7.53
C SER A 138 -12.77 11.87 -9.04
N ASP A 139 -11.90 12.69 -9.65
CA ASP A 139 -11.67 12.78 -11.12
C ASP A 139 -10.98 11.52 -11.71
N GLY A 140 -11.30 10.33 -11.22
CA GLY A 140 -10.72 9.07 -11.62
C GLY A 140 -9.40 8.73 -10.90
N SER A 141 -9.14 7.42 -10.82
CA SER A 141 -7.89 6.89 -10.30
C SER A 141 -6.83 6.91 -11.41
N LEU A 142 -5.79 7.74 -11.29
CA LEU A 142 -4.65 7.72 -12.20
C LEU A 142 -4.01 6.32 -12.27
N THR A 143 -4.00 5.60 -11.15
CA THR A 143 -3.49 4.21 -11.12
C THR A 143 -4.32 3.29 -12.00
N GLU A 144 -5.65 3.44 -11.99
CA GLU A 144 -6.54 2.65 -12.84
C GLU A 144 -6.36 3.02 -14.32
N MET A 145 -6.25 4.31 -14.63
CA MET A 145 -5.97 4.79 -16.00
C MET A 145 -4.61 4.29 -16.53
N ILE A 146 -3.58 4.22 -15.68
CA ILE A 146 -2.27 3.67 -16.06
C ILE A 146 -2.38 2.18 -16.38
N TYR A 147 -3.05 1.39 -15.53
CA TYR A 147 -3.21 -0.04 -15.79
C TYR A 147 -4.06 -0.33 -17.02
N ALA A 148 -5.07 0.51 -17.28
CA ALA A 148 -5.89 0.46 -18.48
C ALA A 148 -5.26 1.15 -19.70
N GLN A 149 -4.01 1.65 -19.60
CA GLN A 149 -3.27 2.28 -20.69
C GLN A 149 -3.93 3.53 -21.32
N ARG A 150 -4.70 4.28 -20.53
CA ARG A 150 -5.44 5.49 -20.97
C ARG A 150 -4.55 6.76 -20.95
N TRP A 151 -3.51 6.79 -21.77
CA TRP A 151 -2.50 7.86 -21.75
C TRP A 151 -3.02 9.25 -22.12
N SER A 152 -4.02 9.35 -23.00
CA SER A 152 -4.65 10.62 -23.39
C SER A 152 -5.35 11.30 -22.21
N ASP A 153 -6.08 10.52 -21.41
CA ASP A 153 -6.83 11.03 -20.26
C ASP A 153 -5.90 11.46 -19.12
N ILE A 154 -4.82 10.70 -18.91
CA ILE A 154 -3.77 11.08 -17.97
C ILE A 154 -3.18 12.44 -18.35
N LYS A 155 -2.84 12.65 -19.63
CA LYS A 155 -2.33 13.95 -20.09
C LYS A 155 -3.33 15.08 -19.85
N ALA A 156 -4.61 14.86 -20.16
CA ALA A 156 -5.66 15.85 -19.95
C ALA A 156 -5.79 16.26 -18.47
N VAL A 157 -5.77 15.30 -17.56
CA VAL A 157 -5.84 15.55 -16.10
C VAL A 157 -4.62 16.33 -15.60
N LEU A 158 -3.42 15.99 -16.08
CA LEU A 158 -2.18 16.63 -15.62
C LEU A 158 -2.03 18.07 -16.14
N ILE A 159 -2.41 18.33 -17.40
CA ILE A 159 -2.33 19.67 -18.01
C ILE A 159 -3.28 20.65 -17.33
N LYS A 160 -4.44 20.18 -16.86
CA LYS A 160 -5.43 21.03 -16.17
C LYS A 160 -4.90 21.64 -14.87
N ARG A 161 -3.87 21.03 -14.24
CA ARG A 161 -3.35 21.42 -12.92
C ARG A 161 -1.82 21.50 -12.92
N PRO A 162 -1.21 22.49 -13.62
CA PRO A 162 0.24 22.52 -13.87
C PRO A 162 1.06 22.68 -12.58
N VAL A 163 0.59 23.45 -11.59
CA VAL A 163 1.28 23.61 -10.29
C VAL A 163 1.37 22.28 -9.55
N LEU A 164 0.25 21.55 -9.46
CA LEU A 164 0.22 20.23 -8.84
C LEU A 164 1.08 19.23 -9.60
N PHE A 165 1.13 19.32 -10.92
CA PHE A 165 1.98 18.46 -11.74
C PHE A 165 3.47 18.69 -11.44
N VAL A 166 3.93 19.94 -11.40
CA VAL A 166 5.34 20.27 -11.06
C VAL A 166 5.69 19.76 -9.66
N LEU A 167 4.82 19.98 -8.67
CA LEU A 167 5.01 19.49 -7.31
C LEU A 167 5.06 17.97 -7.25
N PHE A 168 4.17 17.30 -7.99
CA PHE A 168 4.12 15.84 -8.10
C PHE A 168 5.43 15.28 -8.67
N ILE A 169 5.97 15.89 -9.73
CA ILE A 169 7.27 15.50 -10.31
C ILE A 169 8.41 15.73 -9.32
N GLY A 170 8.47 16.89 -8.66
CA GLY A 170 9.51 17.19 -7.67
C GLY A 170 9.53 16.18 -6.52
N LEU A 171 8.36 15.87 -5.96
CA LEU A 171 8.23 14.89 -4.88
C LEU A 171 8.48 13.45 -5.36
N PHE A 172 8.13 13.11 -6.60
CA PHE A 172 8.43 11.83 -7.21
C PHE A 172 9.95 11.63 -7.39
N LEU A 173 10.67 12.66 -7.84
CA LEU A 173 12.14 12.62 -7.93
C LEU A 173 12.79 12.46 -6.56
N LEU A 174 12.26 13.14 -5.53
CA LEU A 174 12.68 12.94 -4.15
C LEU A 174 12.40 11.51 -3.67
N ALA A 175 11.27 10.93 -4.05
CA ALA A 175 10.93 9.54 -3.74
C ALA A 175 11.90 8.55 -4.41
N ILE A 176 12.30 8.80 -5.66
CA ILE A 176 13.35 8.02 -6.34
C ILE A 176 14.68 8.12 -5.59
N ALA A 177 15.10 9.34 -5.20
CA ALA A 177 16.34 9.52 -4.45
C ALA A 177 16.32 8.76 -3.11
N LYS A 178 15.19 8.80 -2.39
CA LYS A 178 14.98 7.98 -1.18
C LYS A 178 15.05 6.49 -1.49
N LEU A 179 14.40 6.03 -2.55
CA LEU A 179 14.40 4.62 -2.94
C LEU A 179 15.82 4.12 -3.24
N ILE A 180 16.60 4.89 -3.99
CA ILE A 180 18.01 4.59 -4.28
C ILE A 180 18.80 4.52 -2.96
N GLY A 181 18.67 5.53 -2.09
CA GLY A 181 19.30 5.52 -0.77
C GLY A 181 18.94 4.26 0.03
N ALA A 182 17.65 3.93 0.13
CA ALA A 182 17.21 2.72 0.82
C ALA A 182 17.74 1.43 0.18
N ALA A 183 17.81 1.34 -1.15
CA ALA A 183 18.32 0.17 -1.86
C ALA A 183 19.80 -0.09 -1.54
N PHE A 184 20.63 0.96 -1.43
CA PHE A 184 22.03 0.81 -1.03
C PHE A 184 22.21 0.34 0.41
N SER A 185 21.22 0.53 1.29
CA SER A 185 21.26 -0.01 2.65
C SER A 185 21.24 -1.54 2.72
N VAL A 186 20.80 -2.21 1.64
CA VAL A 186 20.83 -3.67 1.51
C VAL A 186 22.26 -4.23 1.55
N THR A 187 23.26 -3.43 1.14
CA THR A 187 24.68 -3.82 1.28
C THR A 187 25.08 -4.08 2.74
N GLN A 188 24.35 -3.50 3.70
CA GLN A 188 24.54 -3.68 5.13
C GLN A 188 23.51 -4.64 5.76
N PHE A 189 22.94 -5.56 4.96
CA PHE A 189 21.85 -6.45 5.37
C PHE A 189 22.07 -7.11 6.73
N LYS A 190 23.28 -7.64 7.02
CA LYS A 190 23.59 -8.30 8.29
C LYS A 190 23.32 -7.43 9.52
N ARG A 191 23.55 -6.11 9.41
CA ARG A 191 23.31 -5.13 10.48
C ARG A 191 21.84 -4.67 10.52
N MET A 192 21.18 -4.63 9.38
CA MET A 192 19.90 -3.93 9.19
C MET A 192 18.73 -4.84 8.83
N TYR A 193 18.90 -6.17 8.86
CA TYR A 193 17.89 -7.14 8.42
C TYR A 193 16.53 -6.93 9.07
N PHE A 194 16.49 -6.61 10.37
CA PHE A 194 15.23 -6.35 11.07
C PHE A 194 14.47 -5.16 10.45
N MET A 195 15.15 -4.02 10.23
CA MET A 195 14.55 -2.82 9.63
C MET A 195 14.13 -3.07 8.18
N LEU A 196 14.95 -3.81 7.42
CA LEU A 196 14.66 -4.19 6.04
C LEU A 196 13.42 -5.11 5.95
N ILE A 197 13.33 -6.13 6.79
CA ILE A 197 12.18 -7.06 6.84
C ILE A 197 10.91 -6.33 7.25
N VAL A 198 10.99 -5.47 8.27
CA VAL A 198 9.82 -4.68 8.72
C VAL A 198 9.34 -3.76 7.59
N THR A 199 10.25 -3.07 6.90
CA THR A 199 9.90 -2.20 5.76
C THR A 199 9.31 -3.01 4.61
N ALA A 200 9.97 -4.10 4.21
CA ALA A 200 9.50 -4.99 3.16
C ALA A 200 8.12 -5.60 3.47
N TYR A 201 7.84 -5.91 4.74
CA TYR A 201 6.53 -6.38 5.18
C TYR A 201 5.46 -5.33 4.90
N PHE A 202 5.61 -4.09 5.37
CA PHE A 202 4.62 -3.04 5.14
C PHE A 202 4.44 -2.71 3.65
N VAL A 203 5.52 -2.68 2.88
CA VAL A 203 5.49 -2.47 1.43
C VAL A 203 4.71 -3.58 0.74
N THR A 204 4.99 -4.85 1.07
CA THR A 204 4.35 -6.00 0.44
C THR A 204 2.87 -6.11 0.79
N ILE A 205 2.49 -5.94 2.05
CA ILE A 205 1.09 -6.11 2.46
C ILE A 205 0.15 -5.03 1.90
N ALA A 206 0.67 -3.87 1.52
CA ALA A 206 -0.13 -2.81 0.93
C ALA A 206 -0.67 -3.20 -0.45
N GLY A 207 0.10 -4.00 -1.20
CA GLY A 207 -0.32 -4.61 -2.45
C GLY A 207 -0.82 -3.58 -3.49
N PRO A 208 -1.87 -3.90 -4.25
CA PRO A 208 -2.45 -3.04 -5.29
C PRO A 208 -2.82 -1.62 -4.83
N VAL A 209 -3.17 -1.45 -3.55
CA VAL A 209 -3.64 -0.17 -2.99
C VAL A 209 -2.49 0.70 -2.51
N GLY A 210 -1.23 0.27 -2.67
CA GLY A 210 -0.03 0.99 -2.24
C GLY A 210 -0.11 2.49 -2.55
N ALA A 211 -0.16 3.27 -1.47
CA ALA A 211 -0.30 4.72 -1.47
C ALA A 211 0.60 5.31 -0.38
N ALA A 212 1.06 6.55 -0.57
CA ALA A 212 2.03 7.19 0.32
C ALA A 212 1.67 7.09 1.82
N ARG A 213 0.38 7.27 2.17
CA ARG A 213 -0.12 7.17 3.55
C ARG A 213 0.13 5.82 4.24
N PHE A 214 0.24 4.73 3.49
CA PHE A 214 0.51 3.40 4.05
C PHE A 214 1.99 3.21 4.43
N MET A 215 2.89 4.11 4.02
CA MET A 215 4.26 4.15 4.53
C MET A 215 4.36 4.80 5.91
N LEU A 216 3.36 5.55 6.38
CA LEU A 216 3.45 6.30 7.64
C LEU A 216 3.91 5.44 8.85
N PRO A 217 3.36 4.23 9.09
CA PRO A 217 3.77 3.40 10.23
C PRO A 217 5.23 2.98 10.21
N VAL A 218 5.87 2.97 9.03
CA VAL A 218 7.26 2.52 8.84
C VAL A 218 8.18 3.64 8.33
N SER A 219 7.67 4.86 8.20
CA SER A 219 8.35 5.99 7.58
C SER A 219 9.68 6.32 8.27
N VAL A 220 9.71 6.34 9.61
CA VAL A 220 10.93 6.61 10.39
C VAL A 220 11.99 5.52 10.15
N ILE A 221 11.58 4.25 10.17
CA ILE A 221 12.48 3.13 9.90
C ILE A 221 13.03 3.24 8.47
N TYR A 222 12.15 3.52 7.52
CA TYR A 222 12.53 3.73 6.12
C TYR A 222 13.52 4.88 5.96
N LEU A 223 13.33 6.02 6.62
CA LEU A 223 14.28 7.14 6.60
C LEU A 223 15.65 6.77 7.16
N ILE A 224 15.71 5.94 8.22
CA ILE A 224 16.99 5.42 8.72
C ILE A 224 17.69 4.59 7.64
N LEU A 225 16.96 3.72 6.93
CA LEU A 225 17.51 2.95 5.79
C LEU A 225 18.08 3.90 4.72
N VAL A 226 17.32 4.94 4.35
CA VAL A 226 17.73 5.95 3.38
C VAL A 226 19.03 6.62 3.79
N CYS A 227 19.11 7.15 5.02
CA CYS A 227 20.30 7.85 5.52
C CYS A 227 21.54 6.94 5.53
N GLN A 228 21.40 5.68 5.96
CA GLN A 228 22.52 4.73 5.99
C GLN A 228 23.03 4.39 4.58
N GLY A 229 22.11 4.17 3.63
CA GLY A 229 22.53 3.88 2.26
C GLY A 229 23.11 5.09 1.53
N LEU A 230 22.55 6.29 1.72
CA LEU A 230 23.15 7.54 1.21
C LEU A 230 24.55 7.78 1.78
N GLY A 231 24.76 7.52 3.08
CA GLY A 231 26.09 7.59 3.69
C GLY A 231 27.08 6.59 3.09
N SER A 232 26.61 5.39 2.73
CA SER A 232 27.43 4.38 2.04
C SER A 232 27.83 4.82 0.64
N ILE A 233 26.90 5.41 -0.12
CA ILE A 233 27.17 6.00 -1.44
C ILE A 233 28.21 7.12 -1.33
N LEU A 234 28.02 8.05 -0.38
CA LEU A 234 28.93 9.17 -0.18
C LEU A 234 30.35 8.69 0.16
N HIS A 235 30.49 7.73 1.08
CA HIS A 235 31.79 7.18 1.45
C HIS A 235 32.47 6.48 0.26
N PHE A 236 31.71 5.75 -0.57
CA PHE A 236 32.22 5.14 -1.79
C PHE A 236 32.76 6.20 -2.77
N LEU A 237 32.00 7.26 -3.02
CA LEU A 237 32.40 8.36 -3.90
C LEU A 237 33.66 9.06 -3.39
N GLN A 238 33.74 9.36 -2.09
CA GLN A 238 34.91 10.01 -1.47
C GLN A 238 36.18 9.14 -1.53
N LYS A 239 36.06 7.82 -1.37
CA LYS A 239 37.20 6.89 -1.47
C LYS A 239 37.74 6.81 -2.90
N SER A 240 36.85 6.90 -3.90
CA SER A 240 37.25 6.93 -5.32
C SER A 240 38.02 8.20 -5.70
N THR A 241 37.75 9.33 -5.03
CA THR A 241 38.45 10.61 -5.31
C THR A 241 39.84 10.68 -4.66
N LYS A 242 40.07 10.00 -3.54
CA LYS A 242 41.37 9.98 -2.83
C LYS A 242 42.39 9.01 -3.42
N GLY A 243 42.01 8.21 -4.42
CA GLY A 243 42.88 7.25 -5.11
C GLY A 243 43.42 7.74 -6.46
N LYS A 244 43.34 9.05 -6.74
CA LYS A 244 43.99 9.71 -7.87
C LYS A 244 44.99 10.72 -7.37
#